data_AF-A0A0D3ER21-F1
#
_entry.id   AF-A0A0D3ER21-F1
#
_cell.length_a   1.000
_cell.length_b   1.000
_cell.length_c   1.000
_cell.angle_alpha   90.00
_cell.angle_beta   90.00
_cell.angle_gamma   90.00
#
_symmetry.space_group_name_H-M   'P 1'
#
loop_
_entity.id
_entity.type
_entity.pdbx_description
1 polymer ?
#
loop_
_entity_poly.entity_id
_entity_poly.type
_entity_poly.pdbx_seq_one_letter_code
_entity_poly.pdbx_strand_id
1 'polypeptide(L)'
;MAEEGQRGGYSRLAGDEEVATASGGGGGDYDERKLRLLGYEPQLKRNLSLLSNFAVSFSIVSVLTGITTLFGTGLQFGGPATMVYGWPIAGAMTLVVGLAMAEICSAYPTSGGLYFWSARLCSHRRWGPFASWLTGCLLLVLSNFAFSFSIISVLTGITTLYNTGLSFGGPATMTFGWFVAGAFTMTVGLSMAEICSSFPTSGGLYYWSARLSGKRWAPFASWITGWFNIVGQWAVTTSVDFSLAQLIQVIILLSTGGNNGGGYMASKYVVIAFHAAILLSHAAINSLPITWLSFFGQFAAAWNMLGVFVLMIAVPTVATERASAKFVFTHFNTENNAGIHSNFYIFVLGLLMSQYTLTGYDASAHMTEETKNADRNGPIGIISAIGISIIVGWGYILGITFAVKDIPYLLSPDNDAGGYAIAEVFYLAFKSRYGSGIGGIICLGIIAVAIYFCGMSSVTSNSRMAYAFSRDGAMPLSSVWHKVNKHEVPINAVWLSALISLCMALPSLGSLVAFQAMVSIATIGLYVAYALPILFRVTLARKHFVPGPFNLGRCGVAVGWAAVLWVATITVLFSLPVSYPVTKDTLNYTPVAVGGLFLLVLSSWLLSARHWFKGPITNLDG
;
A
#
# COMPACT_ATOMS: atom_id res chain seq x y z
N MET A 1 30.51 -9.92 -49.72
CA MET A 1 29.45 -10.22 -50.71
C MET A 1 28.31 -10.84 -49.91
N ALA A 2 27.35 -10.04 -49.43
CA ALA A 2 26.23 -9.45 -50.19
C ALA A 2 25.29 -10.57 -50.67
N GLU A 3 24.19 -10.81 -49.96
CA GLU A 3 22.86 -10.17 -50.12
C GLU A 3 22.04 -10.76 -51.27
N GLU A 4 20.94 -11.44 -50.90
CA GLU A 4 19.65 -11.57 -51.60
C GLU A 4 18.80 -12.56 -50.77
N GLY A 5 17.56 -12.33 -50.37
CA GLY A 5 16.64 -11.21 -50.55
C GLY A 5 15.33 -11.55 -49.80
N GLN A 6 14.73 -10.54 -49.20
CA GLN A 6 13.38 -10.55 -48.65
C GLN A 6 12.35 -11.03 -49.69
N ARG A 7 11.43 -11.94 -49.32
CA ARG A 7 9.97 -11.83 -49.54
C ARG A 7 9.22 -13.11 -49.15
N GLY A 8 8.10 -12.93 -48.45
CA GLY A 8 7.09 -13.95 -48.11
C GLY A 8 6.78 -13.93 -46.62
N GLY A 9 5.86 -13.15 -46.07
CA GLY A 9 4.77 -12.38 -46.66
C GLY A 9 3.66 -12.36 -45.60
N TYR A 10 3.42 -11.21 -44.97
CA TYR A 10 2.15 -10.94 -44.29
C TYR A 10 1.06 -10.92 -45.37
N SER A 11 0.51 -12.09 -45.74
CA SER A 11 -0.61 -12.16 -46.70
C SER A 11 -1.54 -13.36 -46.53
N ARG A 12 -1.57 -14.04 -45.37
CA ARG A 12 -2.59 -15.09 -45.15
C ARG A 12 -4.00 -14.55 -44.92
N LEU A 13 -4.20 -13.26 -44.67
CA LEU A 13 -5.54 -12.72 -44.39
C LEU A 13 -6.26 -12.14 -45.62
N ALA A 14 -5.54 -11.69 -46.65
CA ALA A 14 -6.18 -11.13 -47.85
C ALA A 14 -6.74 -12.22 -48.79
N GLY A 15 -6.12 -13.40 -48.84
CA GLY A 15 -6.63 -14.53 -49.64
C GLY A 15 -7.78 -15.30 -48.97
N ASP A 16 -7.91 -15.20 -47.64
CA ASP A 16 -8.94 -15.89 -46.88
C ASP A 16 -10.25 -15.06 -46.79
N GLU A 17 -10.21 -13.75 -47.06
CA GLU A 17 -11.40 -12.90 -47.17
C GLU A 17 -12.27 -13.24 -48.39
N GLU A 18 -11.66 -13.66 -49.52
CA GLU A 18 -12.39 -14.15 -50.70
C GLU A 18 -13.05 -15.52 -50.46
N VAL A 19 -12.46 -16.35 -49.58
CA VAL A 19 -13.07 -17.62 -49.16
C VAL A 19 -14.16 -17.39 -48.09
N ALA A 20 -14.04 -16.33 -47.30
CA ALA A 20 -14.98 -15.97 -46.23
C ALA A 20 -16.32 -15.42 -46.74
N THR A 21 -16.37 -14.79 -47.92
CA THR A 21 -17.61 -14.31 -48.53
C THR A 21 -18.45 -15.42 -49.20
N ALA A 22 -17.87 -16.61 -49.41
CA ALA A 22 -18.51 -17.72 -50.14
C ALA A 22 -19.36 -18.68 -49.27
N SER A 23 -19.32 -18.60 -47.93
CA SER A 23 -20.08 -19.51 -47.05
C SER A 23 -21.10 -18.76 -46.20
N GLY A 24 -22.32 -18.65 -46.73
CA GLY A 24 -23.47 -18.08 -46.02
C GLY A 24 -23.83 -18.85 -44.76
N GLY A 25 -23.69 -18.21 -43.60
CA GLY A 25 -24.12 -18.70 -42.28
C GLY A 25 -24.27 -17.53 -41.32
N GLY A 26 -25.39 -17.48 -40.58
CA GLY A 26 -25.84 -16.30 -39.81
C GLY A 26 -24.83 -15.74 -38.80
N GLY A 27 -25.04 -14.48 -38.40
CA GLY A 27 -24.08 -13.60 -37.70
C GLY A 27 -23.43 -14.07 -36.39
N GLY A 28 -23.80 -15.23 -35.83
CA GLY A 28 -23.03 -15.86 -34.75
C GLY A 28 -21.75 -16.56 -35.24
N ASP A 29 -21.75 -17.03 -36.49
CA ASP A 29 -20.66 -17.83 -37.06
C ASP A 29 -19.47 -16.95 -37.50
N TYR A 30 -19.73 -15.71 -37.94
CA TYR A 30 -18.68 -14.77 -38.37
C TYR A 30 -17.73 -14.36 -37.22
N ASP A 31 -18.28 -14.02 -36.05
CA ASP A 31 -17.52 -13.56 -34.89
C ASP A 31 -16.65 -14.66 -34.26
N GLU A 32 -17.21 -15.87 -34.20
CA GLU A 32 -16.49 -17.05 -33.72
C GLU A 32 -15.35 -17.44 -34.67
N ARG A 33 -15.60 -17.40 -35.98
CA ARG A 33 -14.55 -17.60 -36.99
C ARG A 33 -13.47 -16.52 -36.91
N LYS A 34 -13.83 -15.25 -36.73
CA LYS A 34 -12.87 -14.13 -36.60
C LYS A 34 -11.97 -14.28 -35.37
N LEU A 35 -12.51 -14.73 -34.23
CA LEU A 35 -11.70 -15.05 -33.05
C LEU A 35 -10.75 -16.24 -33.28
N ARG A 36 -11.22 -17.30 -33.95
CA ARG A 36 -10.40 -18.46 -34.28
C ARG A 36 -9.25 -18.08 -35.24
N LEU A 37 -9.49 -17.19 -36.19
CA LEU A 37 -8.44 -16.62 -37.06
C LEU A 37 -7.40 -15.79 -36.29
N LEU A 38 -7.80 -15.18 -35.18
CA LEU A 38 -6.89 -14.50 -34.26
C LEU A 38 -6.20 -15.45 -33.26
N GLY A 39 -6.48 -16.75 -33.33
CA GLY A 39 -5.88 -17.78 -32.47
C GLY A 39 -6.59 -17.99 -31.13
N TYR A 40 -7.85 -17.56 -31.00
CA TYR A 40 -8.63 -17.68 -29.76
C TYR A 40 -9.90 -18.51 -29.95
N GLU A 41 -10.16 -19.41 -29.01
CA GLU A 41 -11.46 -20.06 -28.92
C GLU A 41 -12.47 -19.17 -28.18
N PRO A 42 -13.68 -18.96 -28.71
CA PRO A 42 -14.74 -18.24 -28.00
C PRO A 42 -15.16 -18.98 -26.72
N GLN A 43 -14.91 -18.38 -25.55
CA GLN A 43 -15.25 -18.95 -24.23
C GLN A 43 -16.51 -18.31 -23.60
N LEU A 44 -16.98 -17.18 -24.14
CA LEU A 44 -18.10 -16.40 -23.58
C LEU A 44 -19.23 -16.25 -24.61
N LYS A 45 -20.48 -16.38 -24.14
CA LYS A 45 -21.68 -16.18 -24.97
C LYS A 45 -21.86 -14.69 -25.28
N ARG A 46 -21.85 -14.32 -26.57
CA ARG A 46 -22.02 -12.94 -27.05
C ARG A 46 -23.50 -12.60 -27.23
N ASN A 47 -24.17 -12.26 -26.12
CA ASN A 47 -25.62 -12.02 -26.12
C ASN A 47 -26.01 -10.52 -26.00
N LEU A 48 -25.03 -9.61 -25.98
CA LEU A 48 -25.29 -8.18 -25.82
C LEU A 48 -25.71 -7.57 -27.16
N SER A 49 -26.95 -7.07 -27.23
CA SER A 49 -27.44 -6.32 -28.39
C SER A 49 -26.72 -4.96 -28.52
N LEU A 50 -26.76 -4.36 -29.71
CA LEU A 50 -26.21 -3.02 -29.95
C LEU A 50 -26.76 -1.98 -28.96
N LEU A 51 -28.07 -2.06 -28.66
CA LEU A 51 -28.72 -1.22 -27.66
C LEU A 51 -28.20 -1.48 -26.24
N SER A 52 -27.90 -2.72 -25.90
CA SER A 52 -27.33 -3.09 -24.58
C SER A 52 -25.88 -2.58 -24.45
N ASN A 53 -25.07 -2.72 -25.49
CA ASN A 53 -23.69 -2.20 -25.52
C ASN A 53 -23.67 -0.67 -25.48
N PHE A 54 -24.60 0.00 -26.17
CA PHE A 54 -24.79 1.45 -26.09
C PHE A 54 -25.20 1.88 -24.67
N ALA A 55 -26.17 1.21 -24.06
CA ALA A 55 -26.65 1.54 -22.72
C ALA A 55 -25.55 1.41 -21.66
N VAL A 56 -24.74 0.33 -21.71
CA VAL A 56 -23.59 0.15 -20.80
C VAL A 56 -22.57 1.27 -21.01
N SER A 57 -22.18 1.55 -22.26
CA SER A 57 -21.19 2.59 -22.56
C SER A 57 -21.68 3.99 -22.15
N PHE A 58 -22.94 4.31 -22.45
CA PHE A 58 -23.57 5.59 -22.09
C PHE A 58 -23.69 5.77 -20.58
N SER A 59 -23.98 4.70 -19.83
CA SER A 59 -24.04 4.74 -18.37
C SER A 59 -22.67 5.05 -17.73
N ILE A 60 -21.58 4.57 -18.34
CA ILE A 60 -20.20 4.81 -17.88
C ILE A 60 -19.78 6.25 -18.18
N VAL A 61 -20.16 6.80 -19.35
CA VAL A 61 -19.86 8.20 -19.71
C VAL A 61 -20.53 9.20 -18.76
N SER A 62 -21.67 8.83 -18.16
CA SER A 62 -22.33 9.53 -17.05
C SER A 62 -22.29 11.06 -17.13
N VAL A 63 -22.85 11.59 -18.23
CA VAL A 63 -22.81 13.04 -18.56
C VAL A 63 -23.37 13.91 -17.42
N LEU A 64 -24.43 13.44 -16.76
CA LEU A 64 -25.05 14.16 -15.65
C LEU A 64 -24.06 14.38 -14.50
N THR A 65 -23.32 13.33 -14.12
CA THR A 65 -22.34 13.38 -13.02
C THR A 65 -21.17 14.28 -13.38
N GLY A 66 -20.60 14.11 -14.58
CA GLY A 66 -19.43 14.88 -15.03
C GLY A 66 -19.72 16.38 -15.17
N ILE A 67 -20.86 16.75 -15.75
CA ILE A 67 -21.22 18.17 -15.90
C ILE A 67 -21.51 18.79 -14.54
N THR A 68 -22.33 18.15 -13.70
CA THR A 68 -22.75 18.75 -12.42
C THR A 68 -21.59 18.91 -11.43
N THR A 69 -20.64 17.97 -11.40
CA THR A 69 -19.47 18.07 -10.51
C THR A 69 -18.44 19.11 -10.97
N LEU A 70 -18.28 19.32 -12.28
CA LEU A 70 -17.26 20.22 -12.83
C LEU A 70 -17.81 21.59 -13.30
N PHE A 71 -19.13 21.80 -13.19
CA PHE A 71 -19.78 23.05 -13.64
C PHE A 71 -19.16 24.29 -12.99
N GLY A 72 -18.94 24.26 -11.67
CA GLY A 72 -18.33 25.38 -10.95
C GLY A 72 -16.89 25.66 -11.39
N THR A 73 -16.12 24.61 -11.66
CA THR A 73 -14.73 24.72 -12.14
C THR A 73 -14.69 25.36 -13.54
N GLY A 74 -15.54 24.87 -14.44
CA GLY A 74 -15.65 25.40 -15.79
C GLY A 74 -16.11 26.85 -15.86
N LEU A 75 -17.07 27.22 -15.00
CA LEU A 75 -17.55 28.59 -14.88
C LEU A 75 -16.47 29.53 -14.30
N GLN A 76 -15.72 29.07 -13.30
CA GLN A 76 -14.72 29.87 -12.60
C GLN A 76 -13.50 30.21 -13.46
N PHE A 77 -13.03 29.26 -14.29
CA PHE A 77 -11.80 29.46 -15.08
C PHE A 77 -12.05 29.87 -16.53
N GLY A 78 -13.16 29.45 -17.13
CA GLY A 78 -13.45 29.69 -18.55
C GLY A 78 -14.71 30.53 -18.81
N GLY A 79 -15.54 30.78 -17.79
CA GLY A 79 -16.80 31.49 -17.94
C GLY A 79 -17.87 30.75 -18.76
N PRO A 80 -19.04 31.37 -18.97
CA PRO A 80 -20.17 30.74 -19.67
C PRO A 80 -19.86 30.35 -21.13
N ALA A 81 -19.03 31.13 -21.82
CA ALA A 81 -18.63 30.85 -23.20
C ALA A 81 -17.86 29.51 -23.30
N THR A 82 -16.97 29.22 -22.35
CA THR A 82 -16.25 27.94 -22.31
C THR A 82 -17.19 26.79 -21.97
N MET A 83 -18.26 27.02 -21.20
CA MET A 83 -19.27 25.99 -20.92
C MET A 83 -20.12 25.65 -22.13
N VAL A 84 -20.45 26.65 -22.96
CA VAL A 84 -21.27 26.45 -24.15
C VAL A 84 -20.46 25.90 -25.32
N TYR A 85 -19.27 26.45 -25.59
CA TYR A 85 -18.46 26.07 -26.76
C TYR A 85 -17.41 25.01 -26.45
N GLY A 86 -16.91 24.94 -25.22
CA GLY A 86 -15.91 23.93 -24.83
C GLY A 86 -16.46 22.51 -24.88
N TRP A 87 -17.76 22.32 -24.60
CA TRP A 87 -18.37 20.99 -24.63
C TRP A 87 -18.47 20.39 -26.05
N PRO A 88 -18.99 21.10 -27.08
CA PRO A 88 -18.93 20.62 -28.47
C PRO A 88 -17.50 20.41 -28.97
N ILE A 89 -16.55 21.28 -28.61
CA ILE A 89 -15.15 21.18 -29.06
C ILE A 89 -14.46 19.97 -28.43
N ALA A 90 -14.54 19.81 -27.11
CA ALA A 90 -13.97 18.67 -26.40
C ALA A 90 -14.67 17.37 -26.80
N GLY A 91 -15.99 17.39 -26.99
CA GLY A 91 -16.78 16.27 -27.51
C GLY A 91 -16.34 15.85 -28.90
N ALA A 92 -16.12 16.80 -29.83
CA ALA A 92 -15.61 16.52 -31.16
C ALA A 92 -14.21 15.90 -31.13
N MET A 93 -13.30 16.43 -30.30
CA MET A 93 -11.94 15.86 -30.15
C MET A 93 -11.98 14.47 -29.51
N THR A 94 -12.86 14.25 -28.54
CA THR A 94 -13.05 12.94 -27.91
C THR A 94 -13.65 11.94 -28.89
N LEU A 95 -14.54 12.38 -29.79
CA LEU A 95 -15.09 11.55 -30.86
C LEU A 95 -14.00 11.08 -31.82
N VAL A 96 -13.03 11.94 -32.17
CA VAL A 96 -11.88 11.54 -33.00
C VAL A 96 -11.09 10.40 -32.35
N VAL A 97 -10.84 10.48 -31.04
CA VAL A 97 -10.20 9.40 -30.28
C VAL A 97 -11.07 8.14 -30.26
N GLY A 98 -12.38 8.31 -30.06
CA GLY A 98 -13.37 7.23 -30.08
C GLY A 98 -13.43 6.50 -31.41
N LEU A 99 -13.34 7.21 -32.53
CA LEU A 99 -13.31 6.63 -33.87
C LEU A 99 -12.03 5.80 -34.10
N ALA A 100 -10.87 6.31 -33.69
CA ALA A 100 -9.61 5.56 -33.75
C ALA A 100 -9.66 4.28 -32.89
N MET A 101 -10.27 4.35 -31.70
CA MET A 101 -10.49 3.17 -30.85
C MET A 101 -11.50 2.19 -31.45
N ALA A 102 -12.56 2.69 -32.10
CA ALA A 102 -13.58 1.86 -32.76
C ALA A 102 -12.98 1.07 -33.92
N GLU A 103 -12.10 1.67 -34.71
CA GLU A 103 -11.36 1.01 -35.80
C GLU A 103 -10.54 -0.18 -35.26
N ILE A 104 -9.72 0.06 -34.23
CA ILE A 104 -8.90 -0.99 -33.61
C ILE A 104 -9.76 -2.09 -32.97
N CYS A 105 -10.84 -1.72 -32.28
CA CYS A 105 -11.75 -2.66 -31.63
C CYS A 105 -12.48 -3.54 -32.66
N SER A 106 -12.85 -2.98 -33.81
CA SER A 106 -13.50 -3.71 -34.91
C SER A 106 -12.56 -4.72 -35.58
N ALA A 107 -11.27 -4.39 -35.66
CA ALA A 107 -10.24 -5.27 -36.20
C ALA A 107 -9.86 -6.40 -35.23
N TYR A 108 -9.81 -6.11 -33.92
CA TYR A 108 -9.36 -7.04 -32.89
C TYR A 108 -10.38 -7.18 -31.73
N PRO A 109 -11.55 -7.81 -31.95
CA PRO A 109 -12.63 -7.89 -30.96
C PRO A 109 -12.38 -8.98 -29.90
N THR A 110 -11.32 -8.82 -29.11
CA THR A 110 -10.90 -9.76 -28.06
C THR A 110 -11.18 -9.20 -26.65
N SER A 111 -11.46 -10.07 -25.69
CA SER A 111 -11.71 -9.69 -24.28
C SER A 111 -10.49 -9.10 -23.56
N GLY A 112 -9.30 -9.21 -24.17
CA GLY A 112 -8.06 -8.58 -23.69
C GLY A 112 -7.92 -7.09 -24.02
N GLY A 113 -8.79 -6.52 -24.86
CA GLY A 113 -8.86 -5.08 -25.12
C GLY A 113 -7.50 -4.41 -25.41
N LEU A 114 -7.25 -3.29 -24.72
CA LEU A 114 -6.12 -2.38 -24.96
C LEU A 114 -4.73 -3.04 -24.85
N TYR A 115 -4.51 -3.97 -23.91
CA TYR A 115 -3.20 -4.62 -23.78
C TYR A 115 -2.91 -5.54 -24.98
N PHE A 116 -3.92 -6.26 -25.46
CA PHE A 116 -3.78 -7.11 -26.64
C PHE A 116 -3.53 -6.27 -27.90
N TRP A 117 -4.26 -5.16 -28.06
CA TRP A 117 -4.06 -4.22 -29.17
C TRP A 117 -2.65 -3.65 -29.17
N SER A 118 -2.15 -3.19 -28.01
CA SER A 118 -0.78 -2.65 -27.89
C SER A 118 0.30 -3.69 -28.19
N ALA A 119 0.10 -4.96 -27.81
CA ALA A 119 1.00 -6.05 -28.14
C ALA A 119 1.08 -6.31 -29.65
N ARG A 120 -0.08 -6.22 -30.31
CA ARG A 120 -0.26 -6.63 -31.71
C ARG A 120 0.09 -5.53 -32.70
N LEU A 121 -0.17 -4.27 -32.35
CA LEU A 121 0.12 -3.10 -33.18
C LEU A 121 1.59 -2.65 -33.09
N CYS A 122 2.37 -3.20 -32.14
CA CYS A 122 3.79 -2.90 -32.02
C CYS A 122 4.57 -3.56 -33.17
N SER A 123 5.09 -2.76 -34.10
CA SER A 123 5.80 -3.22 -35.31
C SER A 123 7.07 -4.04 -34.99
N HIS A 124 7.73 -3.74 -33.88
CA HIS A 124 8.87 -4.52 -33.40
C HIS A 124 8.43 -5.62 -32.42
N ARG A 125 8.58 -6.88 -32.83
CA ARG A 125 8.22 -8.08 -32.03
C ARG A 125 8.91 -8.16 -30.65
N ARG A 126 10.05 -7.48 -30.47
CA ARG A 126 10.75 -7.37 -29.16
C ARG A 126 10.05 -6.42 -28.18
N TRP A 127 9.38 -5.39 -28.67
CA TRP A 127 8.72 -4.37 -27.85
C TRP A 127 7.24 -4.68 -27.62
N GLY A 128 6.62 -5.56 -28.41
CA GLY A 128 5.23 -6.02 -28.23
C GLY A 128 4.92 -6.49 -26.79
N PRO A 129 5.73 -7.38 -26.18
CA PRO A 129 5.55 -7.76 -24.78
C PRO A 129 5.70 -6.60 -23.79
N PHE A 130 6.59 -5.63 -24.07
CA PHE A 130 6.78 -4.45 -23.23
C PHE A 130 5.62 -3.44 -23.37
N ALA A 131 5.10 -3.20 -24.57
CA ALA A 131 3.95 -2.33 -24.81
C ALA A 131 2.66 -2.95 -24.24
N SER A 132 2.49 -4.27 -24.42
CA SER A 132 1.44 -5.07 -23.78
C SER A 132 1.54 -5.01 -22.26
N TRP A 133 2.76 -5.18 -21.74
CA TRP A 133 3.04 -5.03 -20.32
C TRP A 133 2.74 -3.61 -19.86
N LEU A 134 3.18 -2.55 -20.51
CA LEU A 134 2.93 -1.16 -20.09
C LEU A 134 1.42 -0.87 -20.03
N THR A 135 0.68 -1.25 -21.08
CA THR A 135 -0.77 -1.00 -21.21
C THR A 135 -1.60 -1.91 -20.30
N GLY A 136 -1.17 -3.17 -20.10
CA GLY A 136 -1.82 -4.14 -19.21
C GLY A 136 -1.42 -3.99 -17.73
N CYS A 137 -0.21 -3.54 -17.43
CA CYS A 137 0.31 -3.25 -16.08
C CYS A 137 -0.44 -2.07 -15.48
N LEU A 138 -0.75 -1.05 -16.30
CA LEU A 138 -1.63 0.05 -15.93
C LEU A 138 -3.07 -0.36 -15.58
N LEU A 139 -3.48 -1.62 -15.84
CA LEU A 139 -4.83 -2.12 -15.57
C LEU A 139 -4.88 -3.34 -14.63
N LEU A 140 -3.91 -4.25 -14.68
CA LEU A 140 -3.88 -5.55 -13.94
C LEU A 140 -2.77 -5.65 -12.89
N VAL A 141 -1.59 -5.06 -13.10
CA VAL A 141 -0.57 -4.97 -12.04
C VAL A 141 -1.03 -4.01 -10.94
N LEU A 142 -1.94 -3.08 -11.29
CA LEU A 142 -2.56 -2.20 -10.33
C LEU A 142 -3.21 -2.94 -9.16
N SER A 143 -3.81 -4.13 -9.24
CA SER A 143 -4.45 -4.68 -8.02
C SER A 143 -3.42 -5.04 -6.95
N ASN A 144 -2.42 -5.86 -7.27
CA ASN A 144 -1.44 -6.33 -6.28
C ASN A 144 -0.44 -5.26 -5.85
N PHE A 145 -0.05 -4.39 -6.78
CA PHE A 145 0.71 -3.17 -6.47
C PHE A 145 -0.13 -2.21 -5.62
N ALA A 146 -1.40 -1.97 -5.97
CA ALA A 146 -2.24 -1.02 -5.26
C ALA A 146 -2.45 -1.42 -3.81
N PHE A 147 -2.65 -2.70 -3.50
CA PHE A 147 -2.80 -3.13 -2.11
C PHE A 147 -1.54 -2.87 -1.29
N SER A 148 -0.36 -3.30 -1.76
CA SER A 148 0.91 -3.02 -1.06
C SER A 148 1.24 -1.53 -1.00
N PHE A 149 1.03 -0.79 -2.09
CA PHE A 149 1.28 0.65 -2.13
C PHE A 149 0.30 1.42 -1.22
N SER A 150 -0.96 0.99 -1.15
CA SER A 150 -1.97 1.58 -0.26
C SER A 150 -1.69 1.28 1.21
N ILE A 151 -1.06 0.15 1.56
CA ILE A 151 -0.67 -0.15 2.94
C ILE A 151 0.62 0.58 3.32
N ILE A 152 1.60 0.68 2.42
CA ILE A 152 2.81 1.49 2.66
C ILE A 152 2.42 2.97 2.86
N SER A 153 1.43 3.45 2.08
CA SER A 153 0.88 4.82 2.09
C SER A 153 1.84 5.87 2.65
N VAL A 154 2.65 6.43 1.75
CA VAL A 154 3.60 7.51 2.04
C VAL A 154 2.96 8.65 2.82
N LEU A 155 1.72 9.04 2.46
CA LEU A 155 0.96 10.07 3.18
C LEU A 155 0.69 9.67 4.62
N THR A 156 0.30 8.42 4.86
CA THR A 156 0.00 7.91 6.20
C THR A 156 1.25 7.89 7.06
N GLY A 157 2.30 7.18 6.65
CA GLY A 157 3.47 7.00 7.51
C GLY A 157 4.20 8.30 7.81
N ILE A 158 4.44 9.15 6.79
CA ILE A 158 5.08 10.46 7.02
C ILE A 158 4.17 11.35 7.85
N THR A 159 2.85 11.39 7.59
CA THR A 159 1.99 12.35 8.30
C THR A 159 1.80 12.01 9.77
N THR A 160 1.66 10.72 10.06
CA THR A 160 1.39 10.24 11.42
C THR A 160 2.64 10.27 12.30
N LEU A 161 3.83 10.12 11.72
CA LEU A 161 5.09 10.08 12.45
C LEU A 161 5.99 11.32 12.24
N TYR A 162 5.48 12.38 11.61
CA TYR A 162 6.26 13.60 11.39
C TYR A 162 6.71 14.24 12.71
N ASN A 163 5.83 14.26 13.71
CA ASN A 163 6.17 14.74 15.06
C ASN A 163 7.36 13.97 15.64
N THR A 164 7.34 12.65 15.52
CA THR A 164 8.43 11.75 15.95
C THR A 164 9.72 12.06 15.20
N GLY A 165 9.65 12.21 13.87
CA GLY A 165 10.80 12.56 13.03
C GLY A 165 11.43 13.91 13.37
N LEU A 166 10.60 14.94 13.55
CA LEU A 166 11.06 16.27 13.99
C LEU A 166 11.61 16.25 15.40
N SER A 167 10.94 15.56 16.33
CA SER A 167 11.33 15.51 17.74
C SER A 167 12.67 14.81 17.91
N PHE A 168 12.87 13.64 17.32
CA PHE A 168 14.04 12.80 17.60
C PHE A 168 15.19 12.93 16.60
N GLY A 169 14.94 13.45 15.40
CA GLY A 169 15.94 13.49 14.32
C GLY A 169 16.16 14.89 13.73
N GLY A 170 15.07 15.61 13.47
CA GLY A 170 15.07 16.86 12.72
C GLY A 170 15.13 16.68 11.19
N PRO A 171 15.07 17.80 10.44
CA PRO A 171 15.00 17.82 8.97
C PRO A 171 16.04 16.97 8.24
N ALA A 172 17.30 17.03 8.68
CA ALA A 172 18.40 16.31 8.03
C ALA A 172 18.20 14.79 8.14
N THR A 173 17.82 14.32 9.33
CA THR A 173 17.55 12.91 9.58
C THR A 173 16.34 12.42 8.80
N MET A 174 15.26 13.20 8.73
CA MET A 174 14.08 12.83 7.95
C MET A 174 14.39 12.72 6.45
N THR A 175 15.28 13.57 5.93
CA THR A 175 15.64 13.58 4.52
C THR A 175 16.61 12.46 4.14
N PHE A 176 17.74 12.35 4.83
CA PHE A 176 18.76 11.34 4.53
C PHE A 176 18.42 9.97 5.11
N GLY A 177 17.83 9.95 6.29
CA GLY A 177 17.38 8.72 6.94
C GLY A 177 16.32 7.97 6.14
N TRP A 178 15.49 8.70 5.38
CA TRP A 178 14.55 8.10 4.43
C TRP A 178 15.23 7.24 3.36
N PHE A 179 16.32 7.71 2.77
CA PHE A 179 17.07 6.92 1.79
C PHE A 179 17.82 5.77 2.43
N VAL A 180 18.40 5.96 3.62
CA VAL A 180 19.09 4.89 4.34
C VAL A 180 18.11 3.77 4.67
N ALA A 181 16.99 4.09 5.33
CA ALA A 181 15.96 3.12 5.66
C ALA A 181 15.34 2.50 4.39
N GLY A 182 15.13 3.30 3.34
CA GLY A 182 14.62 2.82 2.06
C GLY A 182 15.55 1.84 1.35
N ALA A 183 16.85 2.13 1.29
CA ALA A 183 17.84 1.26 0.67
C ALA A 183 17.90 -0.11 1.38
N PHE A 184 17.95 -0.12 2.71
CA PHE A 184 17.94 -1.37 3.45
C PHE A 184 16.58 -2.09 3.39
N THR A 185 15.46 -1.37 3.43
CA THR A 185 14.14 -1.97 3.22
C THR A 185 14.01 -2.60 1.84
N MET A 186 14.62 -2.00 0.80
CA MET A 186 14.70 -2.61 -0.52
C MET A 186 15.48 -3.93 -0.49
N THR A 187 16.54 -4.07 0.32
CA THR A 187 17.23 -5.37 0.48
C THR A 187 16.34 -6.45 1.08
N VAL A 188 15.49 -6.09 2.05
CA VAL A 188 14.48 -6.98 2.64
C VAL A 188 13.43 -7.36 1.58
N GLY A 189 12.90 -6.36 0.87
CA GLY A 189 11.92 -6.54 -0.20
C GLY A 189 12.42 -7.40 -1.34
N LEU A 190 13.66 -7.21 -1.81
CA LEU A 190 14.29 -8.02 -2.85
C LEU A 190 14.43 -9.49 -2.41
N SER A 191 14.83 -9.73 -1.16
CA SER A 191 14.95 -11.09 -0.60
C SER A 191 13.58 -11.76 -0.50
N MET A 192 12.57 -11.03 -0.05
CA MET A 192 11.19 -11.52 0.01
C MET A 192 10.61 -11.76 -1.38
N ALA A 193 10.89 -10.90 -2.35
CA ALA A 193 10.45 -11.05 -3.73
C ALA A 193 11.01 -12.32 -4.38
N GLU A 194 12.28 -12.65 -4.14
CA GLU A 194 12.88 -13.91 -4.61
C GLU A 194 12.20 -15.16 -4.00
N ILE A 195 11.90 -15.11 -2.70
CA ILE A 195 11.17 -16.20 -2.01
C ILE A 195 9.73 -16.30 -2.51
N CYS A 196 9.02 -15.17 -2.63
CA CYS A 196 7.66 -15.08 -3.15
C CYS A 196 7.56 -15.61 -4.58
N SER A 197 8.57 -15.34 -5.42
CA SER A 197 8.61 -15.85 -6.80
C SER A 197 8.69 -17.37 -6.85
N SER A 198 9.36 -17.96 -5.87
CA SER A 198 9.56 -19.41 -5.76
C SER A 198 8.37 -20.12 -5.11
N PHE A 199 7.67 -19.43 -4.19
CA PHE A 199 6.54 -19.95 -3.43
C PHE A 199 5.37 -18.95 -3.37
N PRO A 200 4.65 -18.71 -4.47
CA PRO A 200 3.54 -17.75 -4.53
C PRO A 200 2.27 -18.35 -3.91
N THR A 201 2.18 -18.31 -2.58
CA THR A 201 1.06 -18.88 -1.81
C THR A 201 0.55 -17.85 -0.78
N SER A 202 -0.75 -17.78 -0.52
CA SER A 202 -1.31 -16.80 0.44
C SER A 202 -0.94 -17.07 1.89
N GLY A 203 -0.37 -18.23 2.20
CA GLY A 203 0.30 -18.48 3.49
C GLY A 203 1.59 -17.65 3.68
N GLY A 204 2.06 -16.96 2.62
CA GLY A 204 3.14 -15.99 2.66
C GLY A 204 4.32 -16.41 3.53
N LEU A 205 4.65 -15.56 4.50
CA LEU A 205 5.87 -15.63 5.31
C LEU A 205 5.97 -16.89 6.19
N TYR A 206 4.87 -17.34 6.80
CA TYR A 206 4.90 -18.51 7.67
C TYR A 206 5.06 -19.80 6.85
N TYR A 207 4.44 -19.86 5.67
CA TYR A 207 4.62 -20.95 4.72
C TYR A 207 6.06 -20.99 4.20
N TRP A 208 6.62 -19.85 3.81
CA TRP A 208 8.03 -19.76 3.39
C TRP A 208 8.97 -20.22 4.49
N SER A 209 8.72 -19.82 5.74
CA SER A 209 9.51 -20.23 6.90
C SER A 209 9.47 -21.74 7.12
N ALA A 210 8.30 -22.38 6.98
CA ALA A 210 8.19 -23.83 7.04
C ALA A 210 8.99 -24.54 5.94
N ARG A 211 8.86 -24.07 4.69
CA ARG A 211 9.54 -24.69 3.54
C ARG A 211 11.06 -24.54 3.58
N LEU A 212 11.56 -23.42 4.11
CA LEU A 212 12.99 -23.09 4.13
C LEU A 212 13.73 -23.61 5.37
N SER A 213 13.04 -23.87 6.48
CA SER A 213 13.68 -24.35 7.73
C SER A 213 13.90 -25.87 7.78
N GLY A 214 13.38 -26.62 6.80
CA GLY A 214 13.50 -28.07 6.72
C GLY A 214 12.51 -28.82 7.61
N LYS A 215 12.32 -30.12 7.35
CA LYS A 215 11.22 -30.93 7.92
C LYS A 215 11.14 -30.93 9.46
N ARG A 216 12.28 -30.84 10.15
CA ARG A 216 12.35 -30.89 11.62
C ARG A 216 11.93 -29.57 12.29
N TRP A 217 12.29 -28.43 11.69
CA TRP A 217 12.05 -27.10 12.26
C TRP A 217 10.83 -26.41 11.66
N ALA A 218 10.25 -26.95 10.58
CA ALA A 218 9.13 -26.37 9.85
C ALA A 218 7.93 -25.95 10.73
N PRO A 219 7.44 -26.78 11.66
CA PRO A 219 6.32 -26.39 12.53
C PRO A 219 6.67 -25.23 13.48
N PHE A 220 7.87 -25.23 14.06
CA PHE A 220 8.31 -24.16 14.97
C PHE A 220 8.55 -22.84 14.22
N ALA A 221 9.23 -22.92 13.08
CA ALA A 221 9.52 -21.76 12.25
C ALA A 221 8.24 -21.09 11.74
N SER A 222 7.26 -21.87 11.28
CA SER A 222 5.95 -21.33 10.87
C SER A 222 5.15 -20.77 12.04
N TRP A 223 5.20 -21.39 13.22
CA TRP A 223 4.52 -20.88 14.42
C TRP A 223 5.01 -19.50 14.82
N ILE A 224 6.33 -19.32 14.96
CA ILE A 224 6.90 -18.02 15.33
C ILE A 224 6.62 -16.99 14.25
N THR A 225 6.93 -17.30 12.98
CA THR A 225 6.70 -16.35 11.88
C THR A 225 5.23 -15.95 11.77
N GLY A 226 4.31 -16.92 11.91
CA GLY A 226 2.87 -16.68 11.82
C GLY A 226 2.35 -15.76 12.92
N TRP A 227 2.71 -16.00 14.17
CA TRP A 227 2.27 -15.17 15.30
C TRP A 227 2.87 -13.76 15.29
N PHE A 228 4.17 -13.63 14.96
CA PHE A 228 4.79 -12.31 14.81
C PHE A 228 4.16 -11.52 13.66
N ASN A 229 3.83 -12.21 12.56
CA ASN A 229 3.18 -11.57 11.42
C ASN A 229 1.75 -11.13 11.75
N ILE A 230 0.90 -12.00 12.31
CA ILE A 230 -0.51 -11.68 12.57
C ILE A 230 -0.68 -10.58 13.63
N VAL A 231 0.12 -10.62 14.70
CA VAL A 231 0.08 -9.59 15.76
C VAL A 231 0.66 -8.28 15.25
N GLY A 232 1.74 -8.31 14.45
CA GLY A 232 2.27 -7.13 13.78
C GLY A 232 1.24 -6.50 12.83
N GLN A 233 0.53 -7.31 12.05
CA GLN A 233 -0.55 -6.90 11.16
C GLN A 233 -1.73 -6.23 11.92
N TRP A 234 -2.19 -6.81 13.03
CA TRP A 234 -3.22 -6.17 13.87
C TRP A 234 -2.72 -4.85 14.50
N ALA A 235 -1.46 -4.80 14.92
CA ALA A 235 -0.85 -3.58 15.45
C ALA A 235 -0.74 -2.47 14.38
N VAL A 236 -0.45 -2.81 13.11
CA VAL A 236 -0.45 -1.84 12.01
C VAL A 236 -1.85 -1.23 11.84
N THR A 237 -2.89 -2.06 11.72
CA THR A 237 -4.26 -1.58 11.59
C THR A 237 -4.67 -0.68 12.76
N THR A 238 -4.34 -1.11 13.98
CA THR A 238 -4.60 -0.32 15.19
C THR A 238 -3.93 1.06 15.11
N SER A 239 -2.64 1.09 14.75
CA SER A 239 -1.85 2.32 14.65
C SER A 239 -2.37 3.27 13.59
N VAL A 240 -2.67 2.76 12.39
CA VAL A 240 -3.19 3.55 11.26
C VAL A 240 -4.56 4.15 11.58
N ASP A 241 -5.50 3.33 12.04
CA ASP A 241 -6.88 3.78 12.27
C ASP A 241 -6.97 4.68 13.50
N PHE A 242 -6.12 4.49 14.51
CA PHE A 242 -6.04 5.40 15.65
C PHE A 242 -5.42 6.74 15.25
N SER A 243 -4.38 6.73 14.42
CA SER A 243 -3.78 7.95 13.90
C SER A 243 -4.75 8.75 13.02
N LEU A 244 -5.62 8.06 12.26
CA LEU A 244 -6.73 8.70 11.54
C LEU A 244 -7.71 9.36 12.52
N ALA A 245 -8.09 8.68 13.60
CA ALA A 245 -8.97 9.25 14.61
C ALA A 245 -8.39 10.52 15.26
N GLN A 246 -7.08 10.54 15.52
CA GLN A 246 -6.36 11.72 16.01
C GLN A 246 -6.32 12.84 14.95
N LEU A 247 -6.07 12.51 13.68
CA LEU A 247 -6.09 13.48 12.60
C LEU A 247 -7.49 14.11 12.43
N ILE A 248 -8.56 13.31 12.53
CA ILE A 248 -9.95 13.80 12.50
C ILE A 248 -10.21 14.76 13.66
N GLN A 249 -9.76 14.44 14.87
CA GLN A 249 -9.83 15.35 16.02
C GLN A 249 -9.15 16.68 15.74
N VAL A 250 -7.95 16.67 15.15
CA VAL A 250 -7.21 17.90 14.80
C VAL A 250 -7.91 18.69 13.69
N ILE A 251 -8.47 18.01 12.69
CA ILE A 251 -9.28 18.64 11.65
C ILE A 251 -10.49 19.35 12.27
N ILE A 252 -11.18 18.71 13.21
CA ILE A 252 -12.32 19.31 13.93
C ILE A 252 -11.87 20.52 14.75
N LEU A 253 -10.76 20.40 15.49
CA LEU A 253 -10.18 21.48 16.28
C LEU A 253 -9.90 22.72 15.41
N LEU A 254 -9.18 22.55 14.30
CA LEU A 254 -8.86 23.64 13.38
C LEU A 254 -10.10 24.20 12.68
N SER A 255 -11.07 23.36 12.35
CA SER A 255 -12.32 23.78 11.69
C SER A 255 -13.25 24.58 12.62
N THR A 256 -13.14 24.39 13.93
CA THR A 256 -13.99 25.04 14.93
C THR A 256 -13.36 26.28 15.58
N GLY A 257 -12.17 26.69 15.12
CA GLY A 257 -11.50 27.91 15.58
C GLY A 257 -10.02 27.73 15.93
N GLY A 258 -9.50 26.50 15.95
CA GLY A 258 -8.16 26.19 16.44
C GLY A 258 -8.06 26.29 17.96
N ASN A 259 -6.97 25.78 18.54
CA ASN A 259 -6.79 25.77 19.99
C ASN A 259 -6.87 27.17 20.61
N ASN A 260 -6.27 28.18 19.94
CA ASN A 260 -6.27 29.56 20.43
C ASN A 260 -7.55 30.35 20.11
N GLY A 261 -8.40 29.83 19.22
CA GLY A 261 -9.68 30.46 18.86
C GLY A 261 -10.90 29.83 19.54
N GLY A 262 -10.69 28.99 20.57
CA GLY A 262 -11.79 28.32 21.29
C GLY A 262 -12.36 27.11 20.55
N GLY A 263 -11.59 26.50 19.64
CA GLY A 263 -11.98 25.31 18.89
C GLY A 263 -12.22 24.10 19.80
N TYR A 264 -13.07 23.19 19.35
CA TYR A 264 -13.43 21.98 20.07
C TYR A 264 -12.35 20.91 19.96
N MET A 265 -11.64 20.65 21.05
CA MET A 265 -10.73 19.51 21.17
C MET A 265 -11.49 18.28 21.67
N ALA A 266 -11.64 17.26 20.82
CA ALA A 266 -12.33 16.02 21.20
C ALA A 266 -11.63 15.36 22.41
N SER A 267 -12.37 14.73 23.32
CA SER A 267 -11.76 14.01 24.43
C SER A 267 -11.15 12.67 23.97
N LYS A 268 -10.25 12.08 24.78
CA LYS A 268 -9.66 10.77 24.50
C LYS A 268 -10.70 9.65 24.27
N TYR A 269 -11.87 9.75 24.91
CA TYR A 269 -12.97 8.81 24.72
C TYR A 269 -13.65 8.98 23.36
N VAL A 270 -13.77 10.22 22.88
CA VAL A 270 -14.31 10.53 21.54
C VAL A 270 -13.34 10.05 20.46
N VAL A 271 -12.02 10.18 20.67
CA VAL A 271 -11.01 9.62 19.74
C VAL A 271 -11.14 8.10 19.63
N ILE A 272 -11.32 7.39 20.75
CA ILE A 272 -11.59 5.94 20.72
C ILE A 272 -12.92 5.62 20.02
N ALA A 273 -13.95 6.45 20.18
CA ALA A 273 -15.21 6.27 19.45
C ALA A 273 -15.04 6.46 17.94
N PHE A 274 -14.25 7.45 17.50
CA PHE A 274 -13.88 7.61 16.09
C PHE A 274 -13.11 6.39 15.57
N HIS A 275 -12.13 5.91 16.32
CA HIS A 275 -11.37 4.70 15.98
C HIS A 275 -12.27 3.46 15.83
N ALA A 276 -13.22 3.26 16.77
CA ALA A 276 -14.19 2.18 16.69
C ALA A 276 -15.09 2.31 15.45
N ALA A 277 -15.57 3.51 15.13
CA ALA A 277 -16.40 3.76 13.96
C ALA A 277 -15.65 3.47 12.64
N ILE A 278 -14.37 3.87 12.55
CA ILE A 278 -13.49 3.58 11.41
C ILE A 278 -13.28 2.06 11.26
N LEU A 279 -13.01 1.35 12.34
CA LEU A 279 -12.84 -0.11 12.30
C LEU A 279 -14.12 -0.83 11.88
N LEU A 280 -15.28 -0.37 12.35
CA LEU A 280 -16.57 -0.91 11.95
C LEU A 280 -16.85 -0.70 10.46
N SER A 281 -16.53 0.49 9.92
CA SER A 281 -16.68 0.76 8.49
C SER A 281 -15.68 -0.07 7.66
N HIS A 282 -14.44 -0.24 8.13
CA HIS A 282 -13.46 -1.13 7.51
C HIS A 282 -13.93 -2.58 7.50
N ALA A 283 -14.49 -3.09 8.60
CA ALA A 283 -15.02 -4.45 8.69
C ALA A 283 -16.22 -4.67 7.76
N ALA A 284 -17.11 -3.66 7.65
CA ALA A 284 -18.24 -3.69 6.74
C ALA A 284 -17.78 -3.73 5.26
N ILE A 285 -16.85 -2.86 4.88
CA ILE A 285 -16.28 -2.83 3.52
C ILE A 285 -15.57 -4.16 3.22
N ASN A 286 -14.75 -4.67 4.15
CA ASN A 286 -14.03 -5.94 4.01
C ASN A 286 -14.91 -7.19 4.03
N SER A 287 -16.21 -7.04 4.30
CA SER A 287 -17.20 -8.12 4.18
C SER A 287 -17.87 -8.16 2.79
N LEU A 288 -17.61 -7.16 1.93
CA LEU A 288 -18.12 -7.11 0.55
C LEU A 288 -17.37 -8.10 -0.37
N PRO A 289 -17.96 -8.47 -1.53
CA PRO A 289 -17.31 -9.31 -2.52
C PRO A 289 -15.97 -8.73 -3.01
N ILE A 290 -15.07 -9.61 -3.45
CA ILE A 290 -13.70 -9.29 -3.91
C ILE A 290 -13.68 -8.21 -5.01
N THR A 291 -14.70 -8.17 -5.87
CA THR A 291 -14.81 -7.14 -6.92
C THR A 291 -14.84 -5.72 -6.38
N TRP A 292 -15.59 -5.48 -5.29
CA TRP A 292 -15.65 -4.19 -4.62
C TRP A 292 -14.35 -3.87 -3.88
N LEU A 293 -13.75 -4.88 -3.23
CA LEU A 293 -12.46 -4.71 -2.56
C LEU A 293 -11.36 -4.33 -3.54
N SER A 294 -11.31 -4.96 -4.71
CA SER A 294 -10.36 -4.60 -5.77
C SER A 294 -10.61 -3.19 -6.30
N PHE A 295 -11.87 -2.76 -6.47
CA PHE A 295 -12.19 -1.39 -6.89
C PHE A 295 -11.71 -0.37 -5.86
N PHE A 296 -12.05 -0.56 -4.58
CA PHE A 296 -11.60 0.33 -3.52
C PHE A 296 -10.08 0.34 -3.35
N GLY A 297 -9.40 -0.80 -3.53
CA GLY A 297 -7.94 -0.88 -3.52
C GLY A 297 -7.29 -0.10 -4.66
N GLN A 298 -7.83 -0.19 -5.88
CA GLN A 298 -7.34 0.61 -7.00
C GLN A 298 -7.57 2.11 -6.78
N PHE A 299 -8.75 2.49 -6.29
CA PHE A 299 -9.05 3.87 -5.92
C PHE A 299 -8.12 4.37 -4.81
N ALA A 300 -7.87 3.56 -3.78
CA ALA A 300 -6.95 3.85 -2.70
C ALA A 300 -5.55 4.19 -3.22
N ALA A 301 -5.00 3.38 -4.12
CA ALA A 301 -3.67 3.63 -4.68
C ALA A 301 -3.64 4.87 -5.57
N ALA A 302 -4.68 5.08 -6.38
CA ALA A 302 -4.81 6.29 -7.19
C ALA A 302 -4.91 7.55 -6.32
N TRP A 303 -5.70 7.52 -5.24
CA TRP A 303 -5.84 8.60 -4.29
C TRP A 303 -4.54 8.88 -3.54
N ASN A 304 -3.83 7.84 -3.10
CA ASN A 304 -2.53 7.98 -2.46
C ASN A 304 -1.50 8.60 -3.41
N MET A 305 -1.43 8.13 -4.66
CA MET A 305 -0.54 8.71 -5.68
C MET A 305 -0.89 10.18 -5.92
N LEU A 306 -2.13 10.48 -6.32
CA LEU A 306 -2.57 11.83 -6.64
C LEU A 306 -2.44 12.77 -5.44
N GLY A 307 -2.85 12.32 -4.26
CA GLY A 307 -2.78 13.08 -3.02
C GLY A 307 -1.35 13.49 -2.67
N VAL A 308 -0.36 12.58 -2.80
CA VAL A 308 1.04 12.94 -2.59
C VAL A 308 1.49 14.01 -3.59
N PHE A 309 1.22 13.84 -4.88
CA PHE A 309 1.65 14.81 -5.89
C PHE A 309 1.01 16.19 -5.68
N VAL A 310 -0.29 16.23 -5.34
CA VAL A 310 -1.00 17.46 -5.02
C VAL A 310 -0.35 18.15 -3.83
N LEU A 311 -0.12 17.43 -2.72
CA LEU A 311 0.45 18.03 -1.51
C LEU A 311 1.92 18.42 -1.66
N MET A 312 2.70 17.63 -2.40
CA MET A 312 4.10 17.91 -2.73
C MET A 312 4.26 19.24 -3.51
N ILE A 313 3.26 19.62 -4.32
CA ILE A 313 3.27 20.87 -5.08
C ILE A 313 2.57 22.00 -4.32
N ALA A 314 1.38 21.74 -3.76
CA ALA A 314 0.55 22.75 -3.11
C ALA A 314 1.24 23.36 -1.87
N VAL A 315 1.87 22.55 -1.02
CA VAL A 315 2.46 23.04 0.23
C VAL A 315 3.63 24.01 -0.03
N PRO A 316 4.64 23.69 -0.87
CA PRO A 316 5.72 24.63 -1.19
C PRO A 316 5.29 25.85 -2.01
N THR A 317 4.22 25.74 -2.82
CA THR A 317 3.74 26.85 -3.66
C THR A 317 2.93 27.86 -2.86
N VAL A 318 2.22 27.41 -1.83
CA VAL A 318 1.45 28.28 -0.93
C VAL A 318 2.34 28.89 0.13
N ALA A 319 3.39 28.19 0.57
CA ALA A 319 4.35 28.72 1.54
C ALA A 319 5.02 30.02 1.04
N THR A 320 4.71 31.14 1.68
CA THR A 320 5.23 32.49 1.40
C THR A 320 6.70 32.65 1.76
N GLU A 321 7.14 31.95 2.80
CA GLU A 321 8.54 31.90 3.24
C GLU A 321 8.96 30.45 3.34
N ARG A 322 10.19 30.16 2.91
CA ARG A 322 10.74 28.80 2.83
C ARG A 322 11.95 28.68 3.72
N ALA A 323 12.09 27.52 4.35
CA ALA A 323 13.30 27.17 5.08
C ALA A 323 14.52 27.17 4.13
N SER A 324 15.69 27.53 4.65
CA SER A 324 16.92 27.46 3.87
C SER A 324 17.30 26.02 3.54
N ALA A 325 17.91 25.78 2.38
CA ALA A 325 18.43 24.45 2.04
C ALA A 325 19.42 23.94 3.10
N LYS A 326 20.21 24.83 3.70
CA LYS A 326 21.10 24.50 4.83
C LYS A 326 20.30 23.92 6.01
N PHE A 327 19.19 24.53 6.38
CA PHE A 327 18.33 24.02 7.44
C PHE A 327 17.79 22.62 7.10
N VAL A 328 17.20 22.45 5.91
CA VAL A 328 16.58 21.18 5.51
C VAL A 328 17.59 20.02 5.49
N PHE A 329 18.80 20.24 4.97
CA PHE A 329 19.78 19.16 4.79
C PHE A 329 20.78 19.00 5.94
N THR A 330 20.94 19.96 6.85
CA THR A 330 21.99 19.90 7.90
C THR A 330 21.50 20.07 9.33
N HIS A 331 20.25 20.52 9.53
CA HIS A 331 19.75 20.77 10.87
C HIS A 331 19.29 19.47 11.56
N PHE A 332 19.89 19.20 12.72
CA PHE A 332 19.48 18.17 13.67
C PHE A 332 18.79 18.85 14.86
N ASN A 333 17.68 18.28 15.33
CA ASN A 333 16.96 18.81 16.47
C ASN A 333 17.62 18.38 17.80
N THR A 334 18.80 18.94 18.06
CA THR A 334 19.65 18.63 19.23
C THR A 334 19.26 19.40 20.49
N GLU A 335 18.52 20.49 20.33
CA GLU A 335 18.02 21.36 21.40
C GLU A 335 16.58 20.98 21.80
N ASN A 336 16.24 19.69 21.73
CA ASN A 336 14.96 19.20 22.20
C ASN A 336 14.99 18.98 23.72
N ASN A 337 13.84 19.07 24.37
CA ASN A 337 13.69 18.77 25.81
C ASN A 337 13.83 17.25 26.11
N ALA A 338 14.35 16.45 25.17
CA ALA A 338 14.47 14.99 25.31
C ALA A 338 15.77 14.55 26.00
N GLY A 339 16.71 15.46 26.29
CA GLY A 339 17.93 15.15 27.04
C GLY A 339 18.95 14.26 26.30
N ILE A 340 18.83 14.16 24.97
CA ILE A 340 19.74 13.40 24.10
C ILE A 340 20.56 14.40 23.29
N HIS A 341 21.87 14.40 23.45
CA HIS A 341 22.77 15.36 22.78
C HIS A 341 23.66 14.73 21.70
N SER A 342 23.62 13.41 21.51
CA SER A 342 24.44 12.72 20.49
C SER A 342 23.77 12.77 19.12
N ASN A 343 24.40 13.49 18.18
CA ASN A 343 23.93 13.58 16.79
C ASN A 343 23.76 12.22 16.11
N PHE A 344 24.63 11.25 16.41
CA PHE A 344 24.52 9.90 15.86
C PHE A 344 23.28 9.18 16.39
N TYR A 345 23.02 9.29 17.70
CA TYR A 345 21.85 8.65 18.31
C TYR A 345 20.54 9.27 17.81
N ILE A 346 20.50 10.60 17.68
CA ILE A 346 19.41 11.38 17.07
C ILE A 346 19.16 10.94 15.62
N PHE A 347 20.22 10.83 14.82
CA PHE A 347 20.11 10.37 13.44
C PHE A 347 19.51 8.96 13.36
N VAL A 348 19.99 8.05 14.19
CA VAL A 348 19.56 6.66 14.19
C VAL A 348 18.11 6.52 14.71
N LEU A 349 17.68 7.29 15.70
CA LEU A 349 16.28 7.32 16.15
C LEU A 349 15.33 7.92 15.11
N GLY A 350 15.76 8.90 14.33
CA GLY A 350 14.90 9.45 13.27
C GLY A 350 14.64 8.49 12.11
N LEU A 351 15.42 7.39 11.98
CA LEU A 351 15.15 6.33 11.01
C LEU A 351 13.83 5.59 11.28
N LEU A 352 13.33 5.64 12.52
CA LEU A 352 12.12 4.94 12.96
C LEU A 352 10.88 5.38 12.16
N MET A 353 10.77 6.68 11.85
CA MET A 353 9.69 7.24 11.03
C MET A 353 9.68 6.60 9.63
N SER A 354 10.84 6.60 8.97
CA SER A 354 11.01 6.03 7.65
C SER A 354 10.75 4.52 7.65
N GLN A 355 11.25 3.83 8.67
CA GLN A 355 11.13 2.39 8.80
C GLN A 355 9.68 1.94 8.99
N TYR A 356 8.92 2.64 9.85
CA TYR A 356 7.49 2.38 10.00
C TYR A 356 6.74 2.60 8.68
N THR A 357 7.01 3.72 8.00
CA THR A 357 6.33 4.08 6.75
C THR A 357 6.56 3.03 5.67
N LEU A 358 7.78 2.51 5.53
CA LEU A 358 8.13 1.55 4.48
C LEU A 358 7.81 0.09 4.89
N THR A 359 6.72 -0.15 5.63
CA THR A 359 6.27 -1.49 6.07
C THR A 359 5.03 -1.94 5.31
N GLY A 360 4.69 -3.24 5.32
CA GLY A 360 3.41 -3.76 4.81
C GLY A 360 3.40 -4.12 3.33
N TYR A 361 4.57 -4.14 2.68
CA TYR A 361 4.74 -4.63 1.31
C TYR A 361 4.54 -6.15 1.18
N ASP A 362 4.41 -6.90 2.29
CA ASP A 362 4.03 -8.33 2.28
C ASP A 362 2.56 -8.57 1.95
N ALA A 363 1.73 -7.53 1.93
CA ALA A 363 0.35 -7.61 1.44
C ALA A 363 0.27 -8.21 0.03
N SER A 364 1.24 -7.91 -0.83
CA SER A 364 1.34 -8.51 -2.16
C SER A 364 1.53 -10.02 -2.14
N ALA A 365 2.09 -10.58 -1.05
CA ALA A 365 2.25 -12.02 -0.87
C ALA A 365 0.96 -12.68 -0.37
N HIS A 366 0.21 -12.03 0.52
CA HIS A 366 -1.07 -12.56 1.02
C HIS A 366 -2.14 -12.62 -0.06
N MET A 367 -2.03 -11.76 -1.09
CA MET A 367 -2.95 -11.69 -2.23
C MET A 367 -2.49 -12.54 -3.43
N THR A 368 -1.48 -13.41 -3.28
CA THR A 368 -0.97 -14.20 -4.40
C THR A 368 -1.99 -15.20 -4.95
N GLU A 369 -2.84 -15.81 -4.11
CA GLU A 369 -3.87 -16.76 -4.58
C GLU A 369 -4.94 -16.08 -5.45
N GLU A 370 -5.15 -14.78 -5.25
CA GLU A 370 -6.08 -13.95 -6.02
C GLU A 370 -5.38 -13.24 -7.22
N THR A 371 -4.08 -13.46 -7.41
CA THR A 371 -3.25 -12.77 -8.43
C THR A 371 -2.95 -13.66 -9.64
N LYS A 372 -3.22 -13.16 -10.85
CA LYS A 372 -2.80 -13.83 -12.09
C LYS A 372 -1.26 -13.80 -12.22
N ASN A 373 -0.64 -14.92 -12.62
CA ASN A 373 0.84 -15.04 -12.73
C ASN A 373 1.56 -14.60 -11.44
N ALA A 374 1.11 -15.11 -10.30
CA ALA A 374 1.56 -14.69 -8.97
C ALA A 374 3.09 -14.85 -8.74
N ASP A 375 3.72 -15.82 -9.39
CA ASP A 375 5.17 -16.08 -9.40
C ASP A 375 6.00 -14.91 -9.98
N ARG A 376 5.40 -14.09 -10.85
CA ARG A 376 6.01 -12.86 -11.40
C ARG A 376 5.42 -11.59 -10.81
N ASN A 377 4.09 -11.53 -10.71
CA ASN A 377 3.39 -10.32 -10.30
C ASN A 377 3.46 -10.05 -8.79
N GLY A 378 3.58 -11.08 -7.95
CA GLY A 378 3.86 -10.93 -6.52
C GLY A 378 5.19 -10.22 -6.26
N PRO A 379 6.32 -10.75 -6.76
CA PRO A 379 7.64 -10.13 -6.64
C PRO A 379 7.72 -8.69 -7.18
N ILE A 380 7.11 -8.44 -8.35
CA ILE A 380 7.08 -7.10 -8.95
C ILE A 380 6.27 -6.15 -8.05
N GLY A 381 5.15 -6.60 -7.49
CA GLY A 381 4.35 -5.81 -6.54
C GLY A 381 5.16 -5.36 -5.33
N ILE A 382 5.90 -6.27 -4.70
CA ILE A 382 6.76 -5.97 -3.54
C ILE A 382 7.82 -4.92 -3.89
N ILE A 383 8.60 -5.16 -4.95
CA ILE A 383 9.73 -4.30 -5.31
C ILE A 383 9.26 -2.91 -5.78
N SER A 384 8.23 -2.86 -6.61
CA SER A 384 7.71 -1.60 -7.14
C SER A 384 7.04 -0.75 -6.06
N ALA A 385 6.32 -1.36 -5.11
CA ALA A 385 5.71 -0.65 -4.00
C ALA A 385 6.77 0.04 -3.13
N ILE A 386 7.87 -0.64 -2.78
CA ILE A 386 8.97 -0.05 -2.02
C ILE A 386 9.68 1.04 -2.84
N GLY A 387 10.06 0.74 -4.09
CA GLY A 387 10.85 1.64 -4.92
C GLY A 387 10.14 2.96 -5.23
N ILE A 388 8.86 2.89 -5.61
CA ILE A 388 8.04 4.08 -5.88
C ILE A 388 7.84 4.88 -4.59
N SER A 389 7.59 4.20 -3.46
CA SER A 389 7.40 4.87 -2.16
C SER A 389 8.65 5.61 -1.69
N ILE A 390 9.85 5.08 -1.93
CA ILE A 390 11.10 5.78 -1.60
C ILE A 390 11.21 7.10 -2.36
N ILE A 391 10.94 7.10 -3.67
CA ILE A 391 11.06 8.31 -4.50
C ILE A 391 9.97 9.32 -4.16
N VAL A 392 8.72 8.87 -4.12
CA VAL A 392 7.54 9.71 -3.89
C VAL A 392 7.55 10.27 -2.46
N GLY A 393 7.92 9.46 -1.47
CA GLY A 393 8.02 9.91 -0.08
C GLY A 393 9.14 10.88 0.18
N TRP A 394 10.28 10.75 -0.51
CA TRP A 394 11.34 11.75 -0.41
C TRP A 394 10.88 13.12 -0.94
N GLY A 395 10.19 13.15 -2.08
CA GLY A 395 9.58 14.37 -2.62
C GLY A 395 8.59 15.02 -1.65
N TYR A 396 7.72 14.22 -1.02
CA TYR A 396 6.78 14.69 -0.01
C TYR A 396 7.47 15.25 1.24
N ILE A 397 8.48 14.54 1.78
CA ILE A 397 9.28 15.01 2.93
C ILE A 397 9.91 16.35 2.62
N LEU A 398 10.56 16.50 1.46
CA LEU A 398 11.14 17.78 1.07
C LEU A 398 10.08 18.87 0.99
N GLY A 399 8.95 18.60 0.34
CA GLY A 399 7.86 19.57 0.18
C GLY A 399 7.36 20.12 1.51
N ILE A 400 7.14 19.26 2.51
CA ILE A 400 6.72 19.69 3.85
C ILE A 400 7.87 20.38 4.58
N THR A 401 9.07 19.82 4.54
CA THR A 401 10.21 20.27 5.35
C THR A 401 10.71 21.66 4.92
N PHE A 402 10.57 22.01 3.63
CA PHE A 402 10.81 23.38 3.17
C PHE A 402 9.77 24.41 3.67
N ALA A 403 8.60 23.95 4.13
CA ALA A 403 7.59 24.79 4.77
C ALA A 403 7.72 24.85 6.31
N VAL A 404 8.63 24.08 6.92
CA VAL A 404 8.89 24.09 8.36
C VAL A 404 9.76 25.30 8.75
N LYS A 405 9.23 26.17 9.61
CA LYS A 405 9.92 27.39 10.06
C LYS A 405 10.47 27.28 11.48
N ASP A 406 9.65 26.78 12.41
CA ASP A 406 9.96 26.77 13.84
C ASP A 406 9.54 25.42 14.44
N ILE A 407 10.52 24.55 14.70
CA ILE A 407 10.26 23.20 15.23
C ILE A 407 9.66 23.26 16.64
N PRO A 408 10.22 24.03 17.60
CA PRO A 408 9.61 24.20 18.92
C PRO A 408 8.13 24.61 18.89
N TYR A 409 7.77 25.61 18.07
CA TYR A 409 6.39 26.06 17.96
C TYR A 409 5.48 24.99 17.33
N LEU A 410 5.94 24.29 16.28
CA LEU A 410 5.16 23.23 15.63
C LEU A 410 4.87 22.03 16.54
N LEU A 411 5.77 21.73 17.48
CA LEU A 411 5.61 20.65 18.46
C LEU A 411 4.92 21.10 19.75
N SER A 412 4.67 22.41 19.92
CA SER A 412 4.04 22.95 21.12
C SER A 412 2.56 22.59 21.20
N PRO A 413 2.06 22.07 22.35
CA PRO A 413 0.62 21.87 22.57
C PRO A 413 -0.20 23.16 22.48
N ASP A 414 0.42 24.32 22.65
CA ASP A 414 -0.25 25.63 22.68
C ASP A 414 -0.50 26.23 21.28
N ASN A 415 -0.05 25.56 20.21
CA ASN A 415 -0.33 26.01 18.85
C ASN A 415 -1.77 25.72 18.40
N ASP A 416 -2.18 26.28 17.25
CA ASP A 416 -3.57 26.17 16.76
C ASP A 416 -4.00 24.72 16.52
N ALA A 417 -3.07 23.84 16.13
CA ALA A 417 -3.27 22.42 15.90
C ALA A 417 -3.04 21.50 17.12
N GLY A 418 -2.79 22.05 18.32
CA GLY A 418 -2.60 21.27 19.54
C GLY A 418 -1.35 20.38 19.55
N GLY A 419 -0.26 20.81 18.91
CA GLY A 419 1.00 20.08 18.82
C GLY A 419 1.10 19.08 17.67
N TYR A 420 0.14 19.05 16.74
CA TYR A 420 0.20 18.21 15.54
C TYR A 420 0.95 18.95 14.41
N ALA A 421 2.26 18.73 14.29
CA ALA A 421 3.14 19.59 13.50
C ALA A 421 2.74 19.74 12.03
N ILE A 422 2.35 18.66 11.33
CA ILE A 422 1.93 18.78 9.92
C ILE A 422 0.67 19.61 9.76
N ALA A 423 -0.29 19.42 10.68
CA ALA A 423 -1.52 20.18 10.65
C ALA A 423 -1.24 21.66 10.85
N GLU A 424 -0.33 22.01 11.78
CA GLU A 424 0.10 23.38 11.98
C GLU A 424 0.87 23.94 10.77
N VAL A 425 1.80 23.18 10.17
CA VAL A 425 2.53 23.61 8.96
C VAL A 425 1.54 23.95 7.84
N PHE A 426 0.56 23.09 7.59
CA PHE A 426 -0.42 23.29 6.51
C PHE A 426 -1.34 24.46 6.83
N TYR A 427 -1.81 24.54 8.08
CA TYR A 427 -2.68 25.63 8.52
C TYR A 427 -1.98 26.98 8.41
N LEU A 428 -0.74 27.10 8.90
CA LEU A 428 0.06 28.34 8.83
C LEU A 428 0.44 28.73 7.40
N ALA A 429 0.82 27.77 6.54
CA ALA A 429 1.19 28.06 5.16
C ALA A 429 0.04 28.77 4.43
N PHE A 430 -1.18 28.26 4.58
CA PHE A 430 -2.37 28.86 3.97
C PHE A 430 -2.82 30.15 4.68
N LYS A 431 -2.77 30.19 6.02
CA LYS A 431 -3.12 31.37 6.81
C LYS A 431 -2.21 32.57 6.49
N SER A 432 -0.90 32.35 6.31
CA SER A 432 0.06 33.39 5.93
C SER A 432 -0.17 33.91 4.50
N ARG A 433 -0.53 33.05 3.55
CA ARG A 433 -0.69 33.42 2.14
C ARG A 433 -2.03 34.09 1.83
N TYR A 434 -3.11 33.55 2.39
CA TYR A 434 -4.49 33.89 2.02
C TYR A 434 -5.32 34.48 3.17
N GLY A 435 -4.74 34.62 4.37
CA GLY A 435 -5.45 35.09 5.56
C GLY A 435 -6.39 34.06 6.19
N SER A 436 -6.51 32.86 5.60
CA SER A 436 -7.37 31.77 6.09
C SER A 436 -6.67 30.43 6.01
N GLY A 437 -6.79 29.63 7.07
CA GLY A 437 -6.21 28.27 7.15
C GLY A 437 -7.06 27.17 6.52
N ILE A 438 -8.21 27.50 5.91
CA ILE A 438 -9.16 26.50 5.33
C ILE A 438 -8.47 25.61 4.29
N GLY A 439 -7.59 26.16 3.45
CA GLY A 439 -6.87 25.34 2.47
C GLY A 439 -5.93 24.29 3.10
N GLY A 440 -5.35 24.61 4.27
CA GLY A 440 -4.59 23.66 5.06
C GLY A 440 -5.48 22.54 5.60
N ILE A 441 -6.69 22.86 6.07
CA ILE A 441 -7.69 21.88 6.53
C ILE A 441 -8.10 20.95 5.38
N ILE A 442 -8.32 21.48 4.16
CA ILE A 442 -8.63 20.67 2.98
C ILE A 442 -7.48 19.69 2.66
N CYS A 443 -6.23 20.16 2.75
CA CYS A 443 -5.05 19.31 2.57
C CYS A 443 -4.99 18.17 3.61
N LEU A 444 -5.35 18.44 4.87
CA LEU A 444 -5.47 17.40 5.90
C LEU A 444 -6.61 16.41 5.59
N GLY A 445 -7.72 16.89 5.00
CA GLY A 445 -8.80 16.02 4.51
C GLY A 445 -8.35 15.04 3.44
N ILE A 446 -7.51 15.48 2.48
CA ILE A 446 -6.92 14.59 1.46
C ILE A 446 -6.10 13.47 2.13
N ILE A 447 -5.32 13.82 3.16
CA ILE A 447 -4.53 12.85 3.93
C ILE A 447 -5.45 11.91 4.71
N ALA A 448 -6.49 12.43 5.38
CA ALA A 448 -7.42 11.61 6.16
C ALA A 448 -8.08 10.53 5.30
N VAL A 449 -8.47 10.86 4.07
CA VAL A 449 -9.00 9.90 3.10
C VAL A 449 -7.92 8.86 2.72
N ALA A 450 -6.67 9.27 2.49
CA ALA A 450 -5.58 8.36 2.18
C ALA A 450 -5.29 7.36 3.33
N ILE A 451 -5.29 7.83 4.58
CA ILE A 451 -5.11 7.01 5.78
C ILE A 451 -6.27 6.02 5.94
N TYR A 452 -7.52 6.46 5.70
CA TYR A 452 -8.68 5.57 5.74
C TYR A 452 -8.53 4.39 4.78
N PHE A 453 -8.14 4.68 3.53
CA PHE A 453 -7.90 3.63 2.53
C PHE A 453 -6.72 2.71 2.87
N CYS A 454 -5.69 3.23 3.55
CA CYS A 454 -4.59 2.43 4.11
C CYS A 454 -5.08 1.45 5.18
N GLY A 455 -5.91 1.93 6.11
CA GLY A 455 -6.51 1.12 7.18
C GLY A 455 -7.39 0.00 6.62
N MET A 456 -8.27 0.35 5.66
CA MET A 456 -9.12 -0.63 4.97
C MET A 456 -8.31 -1.73 4.27
N SER A 457 -7.25 -1.36 3.55
CA SER A 457 -6.34 -2.31 2.89
C SER A 457 -5.60 -3.20 3.91
N SER A 458 -5.22 -2.63 5.06
CA SER A 458 -4.59 -3.36 6.15
C SER A 458 -5.54 -4.43 6.72
N VAL A 459 -6.82 -4.10 6.94
CA VAL A 459 -7.83 -5.10 7.37
C VAL A 459 -8.02 -6.21 6.33
N THR A 460 -7.95 -5.88 5.02
CA THR A 460 -7.98 -6.89 3.95
C THR A 460 -6.84 -7.89 4.12
N SER A 461 -5.59 -7.40 4.22
CA SER A 461 -4.40 -8.25 4.43
C SER A 461 -4.51 -9.09 5.71
N ASN A 462 -4.88 -8.46 6.83
CA ASN A 462 -4.99 -9.13 8.13
C ASN A 462 -5.97 -10.30 8.08
N SER A 463 -7.14 -10.09 7.47
CA SER A 463 -8.18 -11.11 7.38
C SER A 463 -7.73 -12.33 6.57
N ARG A 464 -6.89 -12.14 5.54
CA ARG A 464 -6.38 -13.25 4.71
C ARG A 464 -5.29 -14.03 5.42
N MET A 465 -4.39 -13.33 6.11
CA MET A 465 -3.39 -13.98 6.96
C MET A 465 -4.05 -14.77 8.09
N ALA A 466 -5.03 -14.18 8.79
CA ALA A 466 -5.79 -14.84 9.85
C ALA A 466 -6.55 -16.08 9.34
N TYR A 467 -7.17 -15.97 8.15
CA TYR A 467 -7.80 -17.10 7.49
C TYR A 467 -6.80 -18.23 7.17
N ALA A 468 -5.69 -17.92 6.51
CA ALA A 468 -4.69 -18.91 6.11
C ALA A 468 -4.06 -19.62 7.33
N PHE A 469 -3.72 -18.85 8.36
CA PHE A 469 -3.16 -19.38 9.60
C PHE A 469 -4.17 -20.24 10.39
N SER A 470 -5.45 -19.88 10.33
CA SER A 470 -6.54 -20.69 10.92
C SER A 470 -6.83 -21.96 10.13
N ARG A 471 -6.76 -21.91 8.80
CA ARG A 471 -6.93 -23.07 7.91
C ARG A 471 -5.92 -24.16 8.25
N ASP A 472 -4.68 -23.76 8.57
CA ASP A 472 -3.61 -24.66 8.98
C ASP A 472 -3.69 -25.06 10.47
N GLY A 473 -4.77 -24.70 11.15
CA GLY A 473 -5.06 -25.09 12.54
C GLY A 473 -4.31 -24.28 13.60
N ALA A 474 -3.55 -23.24 13.24
CA ALA A 474 -2.63 -22.58 14.16
C ALA A 474 -3.29 -21.62 15.16
N MET A 475 -4.51 -21.17 14.90
CA MET A 475 -5.26 -20.26 15.78
C MET A 475 -6.22 -20.99 16.73
N PRO A 476 -6.44 -20.48 17.96
CA PRO A 476 -7.51 -20.98 18.81
C PRO A 476 -8.86 -20.76 18.13
N LEU A 477 -9.79 -21.73 18.25
CA LEU A 477 -11.06 -21.73 17.52
C LEU A 477 -10.87 -21.62 15.99
N SER A 478 -9.77 -22.18 15.46
CA SER A 478 -9.47 -22.26 14.02
C SER A 478 -10.69 -22.66 13.18
N SER A 479 -11.53 -23.56 13.70
CA SER A 479 -12.77 -24.02 13.06
C SER A 479 -13.79 -22.91 12.72
N VAL A 480 -13.73 -21.77 13.42
CA VAL A 480 -14.61 -20.61 13.21
C VAL A 480 -13.98 -19.64 12.21
N TRP A 481 -12.69 -19.36 12.35
CA TRP A 481 -11.99 -18.31 11.61
C TRP A 481 -11.66 -18.70 10.17
N HIS A 482 -11.50 -20.00 9.88
CA HIS A 482 -11.25 -20.48 8.52
C HIS A 482 -12.53 -20.62 7.67
N LYS A 483 -13.72 -20.28 8.18
CA LYS A 483 -14.96 -20.37 7.38
C LYS A 483 -15.05 -19.18 6.41
N VAL A 484 -15.22 -19.48 5.12
CA VAL A 484 -15.50 -18.49 4.07
C VAL A 484 -16.99 -18.44 3.74
N ASN A 485 -17.47 -17.27 3.32
CA ASN A 485 -18.85 -17.09 2.86
C ASN A 485 -19.02 -17.57 1.40
N LYS A 486 -20.23 -17.42 0.84
CA LYS A 486 -20.56 -17.74 -0.56
C LYS A 486 -19.75 -16.94 -1.61
N HIS A 487 -19.10 -15.85 -1.20
CA HIS A 487 -18.29 -14.98 -2.05
C HIS A 487 -16.78 -15.17 -1.78
N GLU A 488 -16.38 -16.27 -1.12
CA GLU A 488 -14.99 -16.62 -0.80
C GLU A 488 -14.29 -15.62 0.13
N VAL A 489 -15.06 -14.81 0.89
CA VAL A 489 -14.53 -13.84 1.85
C VAL A 489 -14.58 -14.42 3.28
N PRO A 490 -13.48 -14.38 4.05
CA PRO A 490 -13.43 -14.86 5.42
C PRO A 490 -13.99 -13.82 6.42
N ILE A 491 -15.32 -13.65 6.44
CA ILE A 491 -16.00 -12.63 7.27
C ILE A 491 -15.60 -12.73 8.76
N ASN A 492 -15.56 -13.93 9.33
CA ASN A 492 -15.23 -14.11 10.75
C ASN A 492 -13.82 -13.58 11.08
N ALA A 493 -12.85 -13.77 10.17
CA ALA A 493 -11.49 -13.27 10.33
C ALA A 493 -11.41 -11.74 10.18
N VAL A 494 -12.25 -11.14 9.35
CA VAL A 494 -12.38 -9.67 9.23
C VAL A 494 -12.84 -9.05 10.55
N TRP A 495 -13.94 -9.55 11.11
CA TRP A 495 -14.49 -9.03 12.38
C TRP A 495 -13.58 -9.31 13.57
N LEU A 496 -12.90 -10.47 13.60
CA LEU A 496 -11.86 -10.74 14.60
C LEU A 496 -10.74 -9.70 14.53
N SER A 497 -10.25 -9.40 13.32
CA SER A 497 -9.16 -8.44 13.12
C SER A 497 -9.57 -7.03 13.56
N ALA A 498 -10.80 -6.62 13.27
CA ALA A 498 -11.34 -5.34 13.74
C ALA A 498 -11.48 -5.30 15.27
N LEU A 499 -12.00 -6.37 15.89
CA LEU A 499 -12.16 -6.45 17.34
C LEU A 499 -10.82 -6.42 18.09
N ILE A 500 -9.83 -7.19 17.62
CA ILE A 500 -8.50 -7.19 18.23
C ILE A 500 -7.84 -5.83 18.07
N SER A 501 -7.95 -5.21 16.89
CA SER A 501 -7.40 -3.87 16.66
C SER A 501 -8.02 -2.83 17.61
N LEU A 502 -9.34 -2.89 17.82
CA LEU A 502 -10.02 -2.04 18.81
C LEU A 502 -9.48 -2.27 20.23
N CYS A 503 -9.28 -3.52 20.63
CA CYS A 503 -8.74 -3.87 21.94
C CYS A 503 -7.30 -3.37 22.13
N MET A 504 -6.48 -3.45 21.08
CA MET A 504 -5.09 -2.98 21.08
C MET A 504 -4.98 -1.45 21.20
N ALA A 505 -6.03 -0.70 20.88
CA ALA A 505 -6.09 0.75 21.11
C ALA A 505 -6.47 1.15 22.54
N LEU A 506 -7.12 0.28 23.32
CA LEU A 506 -7.58 0.60 24.68
C LEU A 506 -6.50 1.07 25.66
N PRO A 507 -5.24 0.57 25.61
CA PRO A 507 -4.16 1.09 26.45
C PRO A 507 -3.92 2.60 26.30
N SER A 508 -4.29 3.21 25.16
CA SER A 508 -4.19 4.67 24.94
C SER A 508 -5.06 5.48 25.91
N LEU A 509 -6.11 4.90 26.49
CA LEU A 509 -6.94 5.56 27.50
C LEU A 509 -6.18 5.80 28.82
N GLY A 510 -5.22 4.93 29.12
CA GLY A 510 -4.36 5.02 30.30
C GLY A 510 -3.06 5.79 30.02
N SER A 511 -2.32 5.41 28.98
CA SER A 511 -1.05 6.04 28.61
C SER A 511 -0.80 6.00 27.10
N LEU A 512 -0.52 7.17 26.52
CA LEU A 512 -0.13 7.28 25.11
C LEU A 512 1.22 6.59 24.85
N VAL A 513 2.10 6.53 25.84
CA VAL A 513 3.40 5.85 25.72
C VAL A 513 3.22 4.33 25.64
N ALA A 514 2.26 3.78 26.37
CA ALA A 514 1.89 2.37 26.24
C ALA A 514 1.33 2.07 24.83
N PHE A 515 0.56 2.99 24.24
CA PHE A 515 0.10 2.86 22.86
C PHE A 515 1.25 2.94 21.85
N GLN A 516 2.23 3.83 22.03
CA GLN A 516 3.41 3.91 21.15
C GLN A 516 4.25 2.62 21.16
N ALA A 517 4.25 1.88 22.28
CA ALA A 517 4.85 0.54 22.30
C ALA A 517 4.08 -0.46 21.44
N MET A 518 2.75 -0.35 21.34
CA MET A 518 1.94 -1.14 20.40
C MET A 518 2.25 -0.80 18.94
N VAL A 519 2.43 0.49 18.63
CA VAL A 519 2.90 0.95 17.30
C VAL A 519 4.25 0.34 16.95
N SER A 520 5.15 0.25 17.93
CA SER A 520 6.47 -0.36 17.73
C SER A 520 6.39 -1.88 17.52
N ILE A 521 5.42 -2.58 18.14
CA ILE A 521 5.12 -3.98 17.83
C ILE A 521 4.67 -4.15 16.37
N ALA A 522 3.96 -3.18 15.80
CA ALA A 522 3.55 -3.23 14.39
C ALA A 522 4.75 -3.39 13.45
N THR A 523 5.79 -2.57 13.67
CA THR A 523 7.02 -2.63 12.86
C THR A 523 7.88 -3.84 13.23
N ILE A 524 8.23 -4.02 14.51
CA ILE A 524 9.13 -5.13 14.92
C ILE A 524 8.50 -6.48 14.60
N GLY A 525 7.21 -6.65 14.89
CA GLY A 525 6.45 -7.88 14.66
C GLY A 525 6.54 -8.33 13.20
N LEU A 526 6.20 -7.42 12.29
CA LEU A 526 6.25 -7.66 10.85
C LEU A 526 7.68 -7.93 10.37
N TYR A 527 8.65 -7.11 10.75
CA TYR A 527 10.02 -7.29 10.28
C TYR A 527 10.70 -8.55 10.80
N VAL A 528 10.42 -8.97 12.04
CA VAL A 528 10.86 -10.27 12.55
C VAL A 528 10.27 -11.38 11.69
N ALA A 529 8.98 -11.30 11.35
CA ALA A 529 8.35 -12.26 10.44
C ALA A 529 8.94 -12.22 9.02
N TYR A 530 9.41 -11.06 8.54
CA TYR A 530 10.13 -10.93 7.26
C TYR A 530 11.52 -11.54 7.32
N ALA A 531 12.27 -11.34 8.40
CA ALA A 531 13.64 -11.79 8.55
C ALA A 531 13.76 -13.31 8.70
N LEU A 532 12.81 -13.98 9.36
CA LEU A 532 12.86 -15.43 9.58
C LEU A 532 12.98 -16.25 8.29
N PRO A 533 12.10 -16.12 7.27
CA PRO A 533 12.25 -16.85 6.02
C PRO A 533 13.53 -16.44 5.26
N ILE A 534 13.95 -15.17 5.32
CA ILE A 534 15.21 -14.72 4.70
C ILE A 534 16.40 -15.40 5.37
N LEU A 535 16.42 -15.47 6.70
CA LEU A 535 17.45 -16.13 7.50
C LEU A 535 17.53 -17.61 7.14
N PHE A 536 16.40 -18.31 7.08
CA PHE A 536 16.38 -19.72 6.67
C PHE A 536 16.83 -19.92 5.23
N ARG A 537 16.52 -18.98 4.33
CA ARG A 537 17.00 -19.00 2.94
C ARG A 537 18.53 -18.89 2.86
N VAL A 538 19.15 -17.99 3.63
CA VAL A 538 20.62 -17.81 3.60
C VAL A 538 21.40 -18.84 4.42
N THR A 539 20.75 -19.53 5.37
CA THR A 539 21.37 -20.54 6.23
C THR A 539 21.02 -21.97 5.81
N LEU A 540 19.81 -22.43 6.14
CA LEU A 540 19.37 -23.83 6.03
C LEU A 540 19.07 -24.25 4.59
N ALA A 541 18.36 -23.41 3.84
CA ALA A 541 17.94 -23.70 2.47
C ALA A 541 18.97 -23.25 1.41
N ARG A 542 20.13 -22.70 1.80
CA ARG A 542 21.11 -22.10 0.88
C ARG A 542 21.49 -23.01 -0.29
N LYS A 543 21.61 -24.32 -0.07
CA LYS A 543 22.01 -25.30 -1.09
C LYS A 543 20.85 -25.96 -1.83
N HIS A 544 19.63 -25.86 -1.31
CA HIS A 544 18.45 -26.59 -1.80
C HIS A 544 17.34 -25.66 -2.32
N PHE A 545 17.51 -24.35 -2.20
CA PHE A 545 16.56 -23.36 -2.69
C PHE A 545 16.51 -23.38 -4.21
N VAL A 546 15.30 -23.61 -4.76
CA VAL A 546 15.04 -23.58 -6.20
C VAL A 546 14.50 -22.19 -6.54
N PRO A 547 15.19 -21.39 -7.36
CA PRO A 547 14.74 -20.04 -7.69
C PRO A 547 13.52 -20.04 -8.60
N GLY A 548 12.58 -19.13 -8.34
CA GLY A 548 11.48 -18.78 -9.24
C GLY A 548 11.91 -17.88 -10.42
N PRO A 549 10.94 -17.39 -11.22
CA PRO A 549 11.20 -16.49 -12.34
C PRO A 549 11.99 -15.22 -12.00
N PHE A 550 11.83 -14.69 -10.78
CA PHE A 550 12.64 -13.62 -10.24
C PHE A 550 13.71 -14.19 -9.31
N ASN A 551 14.98 -13.90 -9.60
CA ASN A 551 16.14 -14.46 -8.90
C ASN A 551 17.24 -13.40 -8.78
N LEU A 552 17.85 -13.29 -7.59
CA LEU A 552 18.96 -12.38 -7.33
C LEU A 552 20.32 -12.99 -7.70
N GLY A 553 20.35 -14.26 -8.07
CA GLY A 553 21.54 -14.98 -8.48
C GLY A 553 22.59 -14.99 -7.37
N ARG A 554 23.84 -14.60 -7.70
CA ARG A 554 24.97 -14.62 -6.75
C ARG A 554 24.82 -13.58 -5.63
N CYS A 555 24.10 -12.49 -5.88
CA CYS A 555 23.91 -11.42 -4.90
C CYS A 555 22.89 -11.78 -3.82
N GLY A 556 22.06 -12.80 -4.02
CA GLY A 556 20.97 -13.13 -3.09
C GLY A 556 21.43 -13.44 -1.67
N VAL A 557 22.61 -14.05 -1.49
CA VAL A 557 23.14 -14.35 -0.13
C VAL A 557 23.60 -13.07 0.58
N ALA A 558 24.29 -12.17 -0.13
CA ALA A 558 24.74 -10.90 0.44
C ALA A 558 23.55 -10.00 0.78
N VAL A 559 22.58 -9.88 -0.12
CA VAL A 559 21.33 -9.12 0.08
C VAL A 559 20.52 -9.70 1.24
N GLY A 560 20.45 -11.04 1.36
CA GLY A 560 19.75 -11.69 2.47
C GLY A 560 20.41 -11.46 3.84
N TRP A 561 21.74 -11.49 3.93
CA TRP A 561 22.42 -11.14 5.19
C TRP A 561 22.27 -9.66 5.54
N ALA A 562 22.35 -8.77 4.56
CA ALA A 562 22.10 -7.35 4.76
C ALA A 562 20.68 -7.10 5.29
N ALA A 563 19.69 -7.80 4.74
CA ALA A 563 18.30 -7.73 5.20
C ALA A 563 18.14 -8.22 6.66
N VAL A 564 18.72 -9.36 7.03
CA VAL A 564 18.66 -9.88 8.41
C VAL A 564 19.35 -8.94 9.40
N LEU A 565 20.54 -8.42 9.05
CA LEU A 565 21.26 -7.47 9.90
C LEU A 565 20.51 -6.16 10.06
N TRP A 566 19.85 -5.68 9.00
CA TRP A 566 18.99 -4.50 9.07
C TRP A 566 17.80 -4.72 10.01
N VAL A 567 17.12 -5.86 9.91
CA VAL A 567 16.02 -6.20 10.81
C VAL A 567 16.46 -6.31 12.27
N ALA A 568 17.63 -6.92 12.52
CA ALA A 568 18.22 -6.95 13.85
C ALA A 568 18.51 -5.53 14.37
N THR A 569 19.05 -4.67 13.49
CA THR A 569 19.35 -3.27 13.82
C THR A 569 18.08 -2.53 14.21
N ILE A 570 17.04 -2.48 13.36
CA ILE A 570 15.80 -1.76 13.65
C ILE A 570 15.11 -2.28 14.90
N THR A 571 15.17 -3.59 15.18
CA THR A 571 14.59 -4.18 16.41
C THR A 571 15.23 -3.59 17.65
N VAL A 572 16.56 -3.41 17.63
CA VAL A 572 17.28 -2.71 18.69
C VAL A 572 16.89 -1.23 18.72
N LEU A 573 16.84 -0.55 17.57
CA LEU A 573 16.54 0.89 17.51
C LEU A 573 15.16 1.24 18.10
N PHE A 574 14.12 0.48 17.76
CA PHE A 574 12.78 0.65 18.32
C PHE A 574 12.72 0.33 19.84
N SER A 575 13.72 -0.38 20.36
CA SER A 575 13.84 -0.75 21.77
C SER A 575 14.66 0.26 22.60
N LEU A 576 15.32 1.22 21.96
CA LEU A 576 16.17 2.20 22.64
C LEU A 576 15.37 3.32 23.32
N PRO A 577 15.86 3.92 24.42
CA PRO A 577 15.23 5.07 25.05
C PRO A 577 15.16 6.29 24.12
N VAL A 578 14.00 6.93 24.07
CA VAL A 578 13.76 8.12 23.21
C VAL A 578 13.85 9.44 23.96
N SER A 579 13.97 9.41 25.29
CA SER A 579 14.18 10.60 26.12
C SER A 579 14.86 10.25 27.46
N TYR A 580 15.55 11.24 28.02
CA TYR A 580 16.20 11.20 29.33
C TYR A 580 15.79 12.43 30.15
N PRO A 581 15.51 12.28 31.47
CA PRO A 581 15.58 11.05 32.26
C PRO A 581 14.44 10.06 31.96
N VAL A 582 14.73 8.76 32.14
CA VAL A 582 13.75 7.68 31.96
C VAL A 582 12.86 7.58 33.21
N THR A 583 11.61 8.00 33.08
CA THR A 583 10.56 7.96 34.11
C THR A 583 9.44 7.02 33.66
N LYS A 584 8.41 6.81 34.51
CA LYS A 584 7.24 6.00 34.14
C LYS A 584 6.50 6.52 32.91
N ASP A 585 6.57 7.84 32.69
CA ASP A 585 5.90 8.56 31.61
C ASP A 585 6.79 8.75 30.38
N THR A 586 8.08 8.42 30.44
CA THR A 586 9.02 8.54 29.31
C THR A 586 9.69 7.22 28.92
N LEU A 587 9.47 6.15 29.70
CA LEU A 587 9.99 4.81 29.42
C LEU A 587 9.47 4.28 28.09
N ASN A 588 10.38 3.85 27.23
CA ASN A 588 10.03 3.10 26.04
C ASN A 588 9.57 1.68 26.45
N TYR A 589 8.27 1.41 26.39
CA TYR A 589 7.69 0.10 26.75
C TYR A 589 7.84 -0.95 25.64
N THR A 590 8.41 -0.61 24.48
CA THR A 590 8.61 -1.54 23.35
C THR A 590 9.35 -2.82 23.72
N PRO A 591 10.49 -2.81 24.46
CA PRO A 591 11.19 -4.04 24.82
C PRO A 591 10.32 -4.97 25.67
N VAL A 592 9.50 -4.40 26.55
CA VAL A 592 8.57 -5.15 27.42
C VAL A 592 7.46 -5.77 26.57
N ALA A 593 6.89 -5.01 25.66
CA ALA A 593 5.78 -5.46 24.83
C ALA A 593 6.21 -6.54 23.83
N VAL A 594 7.34 -6.34 23.13
CA VAL A 594 7.92 -7.31 22.18
C VAL A 594 8.45 -8.54 22.92
N GLY A 595 9.15 -8.36 24.04
CA GLY A 595 9.61 -9.46 24.88
C GLY A 595 8.45 -10.28 25.42
N GLY A 596 7.37 -9.63 25.86
CA GLY A 596 6.13 -10.28 26.29
C GLY A 596 5.48 -11.11 25.17
N LEU A 597 5.39 -10.55 23.95
CA LEU A 597 4.90 -11.29 22.78
C LEU A 597 5.79 -12.51 22.48
N PHE A 598 7.11 -12.33 22.46
CA PHE A 598 8.05 -13.42 22.23
C PHE A 598 7.89 -14.54 23.27
N LEU A 599 7.82 -14.19 24.55
CA LEU A 599 7.61 -15.13 25.65
C LEU A 599 6.26 -15.84 25.54
N LEU A 600 5.19 -15.15 25.15
CA LEU A 600 3.86 -15.75 24.96
C LEU A 600 3.88 -16.76 23.80
N VAL A 601 4.47 -16.39 22.67
CA VAL A 601 4.58 -17.26 21.49
C VAL A 601 5.46 -18.48 21.79
N LEU A 602 6.57 -18.29 22.50
CA LEU A 602 7.47 -19.38 22.89
C LEU A 602 6.84 -20.29 23.95
N SER A 603 6.16 -19.72 24.95
CA SER A 603 5.48 -20.50 26.00
C SER A 603 4.32 -21.29 25.43
N SER A 604 3.50 -20.69 24.55
CA SER A 604 2.42 -21.41 23.86
C SER A 604 2.95 -22.55 22.99
N TRP A 605 4.13 -22.38 22.37
CA TRP A 605 4.83 -23.45 21.67
C TRP A 605 5.25 -24.59 22.58
N LEU A 606 5.99 -24.27 23.65
CA LEU A 606 6.58 -25.26 24.56
C LEU A 606 5.52 -26.02 25.37
N LEU A 607 4.43 -25.35 25.76
CA LEU A 607 3.39 -25.93 26.61
C LEU A 607 2.31 -26.69 25.82
N SER A 608 2.01 -26.26 24.58
CA SER A 608 0.88 -26.82 23.83
C SER A 608 1.21 -27.10 22.36
N ALA A 609 1.55 -26.08 21.57
CA ALA A 609 1.54 -26.19 20.11
C ALA A 609 2.52 -27.21 19.54
N ARG A 610 3.65 -27.49 20.21
CA ARG A 610 4.61 -28.53 19.77
C ARG A 610 4.01 -29.93 19.68
N HIS A 611 2.89 -30.20 20.38
CA HIS A 611 2.27 -31.51 20.45
C HIS A 611 1.24 -31.76 19.34
N TRP A 612 0.67 -30.71 18.75
CA TRP A 612 -0.44 -30.83 17.80
C TRP A 612 -0.22 -30.08 16.48
N PHE A 613 0.56 -29.00 16.45
CA PHE A 613 0.79 -28.23 15.24
C PHE A 613 1.85 -28.89 14.35
N LYS A 614 1.46 -29.27 13.13
CA LYS A 614 2.33 -29.97 12.17
C LYS A 614 2.88 -29.06 11.05
N GLY A 615 2.61 -27.77 11.11
CA GLY A 615 2.95 -26.81 10.04
C GLY A 615 1.87 -26.71 8.96
N PRO A 616 2.13 -25.95 7.89
CA PRO A 616 1.17 -25.73 6.80
C PRO A 616 0.78 -27.04 6.11
N ILE A 617 -0.51 -27.23 5.87
CA ILE A 617 -1.05 -28.47 5.28
C ILE A 617 -1.11 -28.31 3.76
N THR A 618 -0.61 -29.29 3.01
CA THR A 618 -0.75 -29.34 1.56
C THR A 618 -2.14 -29.86 1.20
N ASN A 619 -2.92 -29.08 0.46
CA ASN A 619 -4.26 -29.47 -0.05
C ASN A 619 -4.22 -30.51 -1.19
N LEU A 620 -3.04 -31.06 -1.49
CA LEU A 620 -2.86 -32.10 -2.48
C LEU A 620 -2.33 -33.31 -1.74
N ASP A 621 -3.17 -34.33 -1.61
CA ASP A 621 -2.77 -35.67 -1.21
C ASP A 621 -1.76 -36.16 -2.25
N GLY A 622 -0.51 -36.34 -1.80
CA GLY A 622 0.56 -36.98 -2.55
C GLY A 622 1.12 -38.12 -1.73
#